data_AF-A0A7W5MQ02-F1
#
_entry.id   AF-A0A7W5MQ02-F1
#
_cell.length_a   1.000
_cell.length_b   1.000
_cell.length_c   1.000
_cell.angle_alpha   90.00
_cell.angle_beta   90.00
_cell.angle_gamma   90.00
#
_symmetry.space_group_name_H-M   'P 1'
#
loop_
_entity.id
_entity.type
_entity.pdbx_description
1 polymer ?
#
loop_
_entity_poly.entity_id
_entity_poly.type
_entity_poly.pdbx_seq_one_letter_code
_entity_poly.pdbx_strand_id
1 'polypeptide(L)' 'MRWRLTPMFAAQELDARRSGLPVYWEGAVRTTRGRGYLELTGYDQALRM' A
#
# COMPACT_ATOMS: atom_id res chain seq x y z
N MET A 1 -15.00 -15.04 -3.56
CA MET A 1 -15.15 -14.31 -2.29
C MET A 1 -14.53 -12.91 -2.47
N ARG A 2 -15.18 -11.83 -2.01
CA ARG A 2 -14.69 -10.45 -2.20
C ARG A 2 -14.46 -9.79 -0.85
N TRP A 3 -13.26 -9.27 -0.64
CA TRP A 3 -12.90 -8.55 0.57
C TRP A 3 -12.80 -7.05 0.28
N ARG A 4 -13.42 -6.23 1.14
CA ARG A 4 -13.24 -4.78 1.10
C ARG A 4 -12.22 -4.40 2.17
N LEU A 5 -11.04 -3.97 1.73
CA LEU A 5 -10.02 -3.42 2.61
C LEU A 5 -10.22 -1.91 2.71
N THR A 6 -10.31 -1.40 3.93
CA THR A 6 -10.39 0.04 4.22
C THR A 6 -9.10 0.47 4.92
N PRO A 7 -8.34 1.44 4.39
CA PRO A 7 -7.15 1.95 5.06
C PRO A 7 -7.53 2.64 6.37
N MET A 8 -6.66 2.56 7.39
CA MET A 8 -6.87 3.29 8.64
C MET A 8 -6.72 4.79 8.45
N PHE A 9 -5.80 5.21 7.60
CA PHE A 9 -5.63 6.58 7.09
C PHE A 9 -4.88 6.55 5.74
N ALA A 10 -4.96 7.63 4.97
CA ALA A 10 -4.49 7.65 3.58
C ALA A 10 -2.94 7.72 3.46
N ALA A 11 -2.29 8.55 4.28
CA ALA A 11 -0.87 8.85 4.18
C ALA A 11 0.02 7.80 4.87
N GLN A 12 0.04 6.58 4.31
CA GLN A 12 0.91 5.47 4.73
C GLN A 12 1.94 5.13 3.65
N GLU A 13 2.40 6.15 2.93
CA GLU A 13 3.45 6.02 1.91
C GLU A 13 4.84 6.04 2.56
N LEU A 14 5.71 5.14 2.09
CA LEU A 14 7.12 5.06 2.40
C LEU A 14 7.91 5.28 1.10
N ASP A 15 8.52 6.46 0.98
CA ASP A 15 9.48 6.75 -0.09
C ASP A 15 10.88 6.25 0.30
N ALA A 16 11.22 5.04 -0.17
CA ALA A 16 12.50 4.39 0.10
C ALA A 16 13.54 4.59 -1.03
N ARG A 17 13.29 5.52 -1.98
CA ARG A 17 14.16 5.71 -3.15
C ARG A 17 15.58 6.12 -2.84
N ARG A 18 15.77 6.84 -1.72
CA ARG A 18 17.12 7.21 -1.25
C ARG A 18 17.99 6.01 -0.87
N SER A 19 17.37 4.85 -0.63
CA SER A 19 18.03 3.59 -0.30
C SER A 19 18.08 2.62 -1.49
N GLY A 20 17.73 3.06 -2.70
CA GLY A 20 17.68 2.21 -3.90
C GLY A 20 16.46 1.28 -3.98
N LEU A 21 15.44 1.50 -3.14
CA LEU A 21 14.20 0.74 -3.13
C LEU A 21 13.03 1.53 -3.78
N PRO A 22 11.93 0.88 -4.18
CA PRO A 22 10.74 1.55 -4.71
C PRO A 22 10.05 2.50 -3.71
N VAL A 23 9.01 3.17 -4.20
CA VAL A 23 7.98 3.74 -3.33
C VAL A 23 7.01 2.63 -2.93
N TYR A 24 6.70 2.56 -1.65
CA TYR A 24 5.71 1.64 -1.10
C TYR A 24 4.56 2.41 -0.48
N TRP A 25 3.37 1.82 -0.51
CA TRP A 25 2.33 2.14 0.46
C TRP A 25 2.24 0.96 1.41
N GLU A 26 2.66 1.15 2.66
CA GLU A 26 2.73 0.11 3.69
C GLU A 26 1.72 0.41 4.78
N GLY A 27 0.46 0.06 4.55
CA GLY A 27 -0.62 0.56 5.39
C GLY A 27 -1.41 -0.48 6.15
N ALA A 28 -1.72 -0.14 7.40
CA ALA A 28 -2.70 -0.84 8.20
C ALA A 28 -4.10 -0.70 7.56
N VAL A 29 -4.78 -1.83 7.41
CA VAL A 29 -6.11 -1.95 6.82
C VAL A 29 -7.05 -2.74 7.72
N ARG A 30 -8.35 -2.49 7.57
CA ARG A 30 -9.43 -3.28 8.17
C ARG A 30 -10.38 -3.84 7.12
N THR A 31 -11.03 -4.94 7.47
CA THR A 31 -12.19 -5.53 6.77
C THR A 31 -13.30 -5.79 7.79
N THR A 32 -14.47 -6.22 7.34
CA THR A 32 -15.68 -6.39 8.19
C THR A 32 -15.43 -7.22 9.46
N ARG A 33 -14.51 -8.20 9.43
CA ARG A 33 -14.19 -9.08 10.56
C ARG A 33 -12.69 -9.26 10.80
N GLY A 34 -11.87 -8.28 10.40
CA GLY A 34 -10.42 -8.47 10.46
C GLY A 34 -9.62 -7.19 10.34
N ARG A 35 -8.35 -7.29 10.70
CA ARG A 35 -7.32 -6.26 10.58
C ARG A 35 -6.06 -6.90 10.01
N GLY A 36 -5.25 -6.12 9.29
CA GLY A 36 -4.00 -6.58 8.69
C GLY A 36 -3.23 -5.43 8.07
N TYR A 37 -2.25 -5.78 7.25
CA TYR A 37 -1.47 -4.83 6.45
C TYR A 37 -1.65 -5.12 4.96
N LEU A 38 -1.58 -4.07 4.15
CA LEU A 38 -1.55 -4.13 2.69
C LEU A 38 -0.31 -3.37 2.22
N GLU A 39 0.50 -4.04 1.42
CA GLU A 39 1.62 -3.43 0.71
C GLU A 39 1.21 -3.18 -0.75
N LEU A 40 1.43 -1.97 -1.23
CA LEU A 40 1.32 -1.62 -2.65
C LEU A 40 2.67 -1.09 -3.13
N THR A 41 3.07 -1.49 -4.32
CA THR A 41 4.32 -1.05 -4.96
C THR A 41 4.08 -0.82 -6.45
N GLY A 42 4.99 -0.08 -7.11
CA GLY A 42 4.94 0.17 -8.56
C GLY A 42 3.82 1.10 -9.03
N TYR A 43 3.24 1.89 -8.13
CA TYR A 43 2.21 2.89 -8.47
C TYR A 43 2.78 4.28 -8.74
N ASP A 44 4.04 4.53 -8.40
CA ASP A 44 4.65 5.87 -8.45
C ASP A 44 4.95 6.33 -9.88
N GLN A 45 4.97 5.41 -10.85
CA GLN A 45 5.17 5.70 -12.26
C GLN A 45 4.21 4.90 -13.14
N ALA A 46 3.91 5.45 -14.32
CA ALA A 46 3.16 4.73 -15.32
C ALA A 46 3.93 3.49 -15.79
N LEU A 47 3.24 2.36 -15.91
CA LEU A 47 3.80 1.15 -16.49
C LEU A 47 4.26 1.42 -17.93
N ARG A 48 5.52 1.13 -18.22
CA ARG A 48 6.07 1.13 -19.58
C ARG A 48 6.19 -0.32 -20.03
N MET A 49 5.60 -0.63 -21.19
CA MET A 49 5.68 -1.93 -21.87
C MET A 49 6.75 -1.90 -22.94
#